data_AF-A0A2S9FH98-F1
#
_entry.id   AF-A0A2S9FH98-F1
#
_cell.length_a   1.000
_cell.length_b   1.000
_cell.length_c   1.000
_cell.angle_alpha   90.00
_cell.angle_beta   90.00
_cell.angle_gamma   90.00
#
_symmetry.space_group_name_H-M   'P 1'
#
loop_
_entity.id
_entity.type
_entity.pdbx_description
1 polymer ?
#
loop_
_entity_poly.entity_id
_entity_poly.type
_entity_poly.pdbx_seq_one_letter_code
_entity_poly.pdbx_strand_id
1 'polypeptide(L)'
;RRRMIEVGMDTKGIGPWAFQIVGGVQLATHSWMSNPRMSADELIDYLTMLSWSALCGIVEAGGSLETFRQMPHPTPVLPPRLLD
;
A
#
# COMPACT_ATOMS: atom_id res chain seq x y z
N ARG A 1 5.52 14.66 4.95
CA ARG A 1 4.75 15.55 5.86
C ARG A 1 4.56 16.96 5.29
N ARG A 2 5.60 17.81 5.16
CA ARG A 2 5.45 19.21 4.69
C ARG A 2 4.67 19.34 3.37
N ARG A 3 5.05 18.61 2.32
CA ARG A 3 4.35 18.58 1.03
C ARG A 3 2.87 18.19 1.11
N MET A 4 2.52 17.30 2.04
CA MET A 4 1.12 16.89 2.25
C MET A 4 0.30 18.00 2.92
N ILE A 5 0.91 18.72 3.85
CA ILE A 5 0.28 19.89 4.50
C ILE A 5 0.06 21.01 3.48
N GLU A 6 1.04 21.26 2.60
CA GLU A 6 0.95 22.30 1.55
C GLU A 6 -0.24 22.11 0.61
N VAL A 7 -0.68 20.86 0.40
CA VAL A 7 -1.84 20.52 -0.44
C VAL A 7 -3.09 20.15 0.36
N GLY A 8 -3.11 20.43 1.68
CA GLY A 8 -4.30 20.31 2.52
C GLY A 8 -4.67 18.90 3.00
N MET A 9 -3.75 17.94 2.93
CA MET A 9 -4.04 16.55 3.38
C MET A 9 -4.01 16.41 4.91
N ASP A 10 -4.79 15.45 5.43
CA ASP A 10 -4.61 14.97 6.80
C ASP A 10 -3.30 14.18 6.91
N THR A 11 -2.51 14.51 7.92
CA THR A 11 -1.15 13.97 8.13
C THR A 11 -1.02 13.15 9.43
N LYS A 12 -2.13 12.90 10.14
CA LYS A 12 -2.12 12.12 11.39
C LYS A 12 -1.59 10.69 11.19
N GLY A 13 -1.85 10.09 10.02
CA GLY A 13 -1.45 8.71 9.72
C GLY A 13 -0.01 8.53 9.20
N ILE A 14 0.76 9.60 8.97
CA ILE A 14 2.09 9.49 8.33
C ILE A 14 3.03 8.54 9.07
N GLY A 15 3.01 8.56 10.41
CA GLY A 15 3.83 7.68 11.25
C GLY A 15 3.58 6.20 10.94
N PRO A 16 2.37 5.67 11.22
CA PRO A 16 2.08 4.26 10.97
C PRO A 16 2.25 3.85 9.50
N TRP A 17 1.89 4.69 8.53
CA TRP A 17 2.10 4.36 7.10
C TRP A 17 3.58 4.19 6.75
N ALA A 18 4.44 5.10 7.23
CA ALA A 18 5.87 5.02 6.98
C ALA A 18 6.50 3.78 7.62
N PHE A 19 6.16 3.49 8.88
CA PHE A 19 6.66 2.29 9.56
C PHE A 19 6.17 1.00 8.90
N GLN A 20 4.92 0.96 8.43
CA GLN A 20 4.39 -0.21 7.73
C GLN A 20 5.13 -0.48 6.41
N ILE A 21 5.37 0.55 5.59
CA ILE A 21 6.06 0.40 4.30
C ILE A 21 7.50 -0.10 4.53
N VAL A 22 8.25 0.59 5.40
CA VAL A 22 9.66 0.24 5.65
C VAL A 22 9.76 -1.14 6.31
N GLY A 23 8.97 -1.41 7.34
CA GLY A 23 8.95 -2.70 8.04
C GLY A 23 8.54 -3.85 7.13
N GLY A 24 7.53 -3.64 6.26
CA GLY A 24 7.10 -4.63 5.28
C GLY A 24 8.19 -4.98 4.28
N VAL A 25 8.88 -3.98 3.72
CA VAL A 25 10.01 -4.19 2.79
C VAL A 25 11.15 -4.93 3.48
N GLN A 26 11.50 -4.55 4.71
CA GLN A 26 12.56 -5.21 5.48
C GLN A 26 12.25 -6.69 5.72
N LEU A 27 11.04 -7.00 6.18
CA LEU A 27 10.63 -8.37 6.46
C LEU A 27 10.56 -9.22 5.19
N ALA A 28 9.99 -8.67 4.10
CA ALA A 28 9.91 -9.37 2.82
C ALA A 28 11.31 -9.67 2.26
N THR A 29 12.21 -8.69 2.30
CA THR A 29 13.60 -8.85 1.85
C THR A 29 14.33 -9.89 2.70
N HIS A 30 14.18 -9.83 4.03
CA HIS A 30 14.79 -10.82 4.93
C HIS A 30 14.30 -12.24 4.62
N SER A 31 12.98 -12.42 4.51
CA SER A 31 12.39 -13.72 4.16
C SER A 31 12.86 -14.23 2.80
N TRP A 32 12.95 -13.35 1.80
CA TRP A 32 13.44 -13.70 0.47
C TRP A 32 14.91 -14.10 0.46
N MET A 33 15.80 -13.40 1.18
CA MET A 33 17.22 -13.76 1.26
C MET A 33 17.43 -15.17 1.83
N SER A 34 16.57 -15.62 2.75
CA SER A 34 16.63 -16.98 3.30
C SER A 34 16.10 -18.06 2.34
N ASN A 35 15.17 -17.72 1.44
CA ASN A 35 14.62 -18.66 0.46
C ASN A 35 14.15 -17.91 -0.82
N PRO A 36 15.06 -17.65 -1.77
CA PRO A 36 14.74 -16.86 -2.96
C PRO A 36 13.85 -17.65 -3.92
N ARG A 37 12.55 -17.33 -3.93
CA ARG A 37 11.53 -17.98 -4.79
C ARG A 37 11.21 -17.21 -6.08
N MET A 38 11.82 -16.04 -6.25
CA MET A 38 11.69 -15.14 -7.41
C MET A 38 12.98 -14.34 -7.55
N SER A 39 13.20 -13.69 -8.68
CA SER A 39 14.32 -12.76 -8.87
C SER A 39 14.19 -11.53 -7.95
N ALA A 40 15.30 -10.82 -7.73
CA ALA A 40 15.27 -9.58 -6.96
C ALA A 40 14.42 -8.50 -7.66
N ASP A 41 14.46 -8.45 -9.00
CA ASP A 41 13.67 -7.51 -9.80
C ASP A 41 12.16 -7.78 -9.63
N GLU A 42 11.73 -9.04 -9.71
CA GLU A 42 10.33 -9.41 -9.46
C GLU A 42 9.88 -9.05 -8.04
N LEU A 43 10.74 -9.26 -7.03
CA LEU A 43 10.44 -8.86 -5.66
C LEU A 43 10.23 -7.34 -5.55
N ILE A 44 11.11 -6.55 -6.17
CA ILE A 44 11.01 -5.09 -6.20
C ILE A 44 9.71 -4.67 -6.87
N ASP A 45 9.36 -5.27 -8.01
CA ASP A 45 8.14 -4.97 -8.74
C ASP A 45 6.89 -5.26 -7.90
N TYR A 46 6.82 -6.42 -7.24
CA TYR A 46 5.69 -6.77 -6.37
C TYR A 46 5.55 -5.84 -5.15
N LEU A 47 6.66 -5.50 -4.48
CA LEU A 47 6.65 -4.59 -3.33
C LEU A 47 6.30 -3.16 -3.74
N THR A 48 6.74 -2.74 -4.93
CA THR A 48 6.39 -1.44 -5.52
C THR A 48 4.92 -1.40 -5.87
N MET A 49 4.37 -2.44 -6.52
CA MET A 49 2.94 -2.55 -6.84
C MET A 49 2.08 -2.42 -5.58
N LEU A 50 2.40 -3.16 -4.52
CA LEU A 50 1.68 -3.09 -3.24
C LEU A 50 1.75 -1.68 -2.64
N SER A 51 2.95 -1.10 -2.57
CA SER A 51 3.18 0.21 -1.96
C SER A 51 2.49 1.32 -2.73
N TRP A 52 2.57 1.30 -4.06
CA TRP A 52 1.96 2.29 -4.92
C TRP A 52 0.43 2.23 -4.84
N SER A 53 -0.15 1.02 -4.85
CA SER A 53 -1.59 0.83 -4.72
C SER A 53 -2.12 1.39 -3.39
N ALA A 54 -1.40 1.15 -2.28
CA ALA A 54 -1.73 1.72 -0.98
C ALA A 54 -1.60 3.26 -0.96
N LEU A 55 -0.54 3.81 -1.57
CA LEU A 55 -0.31 5.25 -1.65
C LEU A 55 -1.41 5.96 -2.46
N CYS A 56 -1.83 5.40 -3.60
CA CYS A 56 -2.96 5.92 -4.38
C CYS A 56 -4.21 6.06 -3.51
N GLY A 57 -4.62 4.99 -2.82
CA GLY A 57 -5.80 5.02 -1.95
C GLY A 57 -5.69 6.05 -0.80
N ILE A 58 -4.50 6.19 -0.19
CA ILE A 58 -4.27 7.21 0.85
C ILE A 58 -4.43 8.63 0.27
N VAL A 59 -3.85 8.88 -0.91
CA VAL A 59 -3.87 10.20 -1.56
C VAL A 59 -5.28 10.55 -2.05
N GLU A 60 -6.00 9.60 -2.65
CA GLU A 60 -7.39 9.77 -3.08
C GLU A 60 -8.32 10.09 -1.91
N ALA A 61 -8.07 9.52 -0.74
CA ALA A 61 -8.78 9.87 0.50
C ALA A 61 -8.26 11.16 1.18
N GLY A 62 -7.28 11.86 0.60
CA GLY A 62 -6.66 13.04 1.20
C GLY A 62 -5.97 12.76 2.54
N GLY A 63 -5.61 11.51 2.81
CA GLY A 63 -5.12 11.05 4.12
C GLY A 63 -6.18 10.99 5.23
N SER A 64 -7.45 11.29 4.92
CA SER A 64 -8.55 11.38 5.87
C SER A 64 -9.20 10.02 6.11
N LEU A 65 -9.24 9.58 7.38
CA LEU A 65 -9.97 8.36 7.76
C LEU A 65 -11.49 8.51 7.58
N GLU A 66 -12.03 9.71 7.77
CA GLU A 66 -13.46 9.95 7.58
C GLU A 66 -13.84 9.79 6.11
N THR A 67 -13.08 10.43 5.22
CA THR A 67 -13.27 10.33 3.76
C THR A 67 -13.09 8.89 3.31
N PHE A 68 -12.02 8.22 3.74
CA PHE A 68 -11.78 6.81 3.40
C PHE A 68 -12.98 5.91 3.76
N ARG A 69 -13.54 6.06 4.97
CA ARG A 69 -14.68 5.24 5.43
C ARG A 69 -15.98 5.48 4.66
N GLN A 70 -16.12 6.63 4.02
CA GLN A 70 -17.29 7.00 3.22
C GLN A 70 -17.13 6.62 1.74
N MET A 71 -15.89 6.40 1.28
CA MET A 71 -15.64 5.96 -0.09
C MET A 71 -16.24 4.55 -0.32
N PRO A 72 -16.76 4.28 -1.53
CA PRO A 72 -17.11 2.91 -1.90
C PRO A 72 -15.91 1.98 -1.78
N HIS A 73 -16.10 0.83 -1.13
CA HIS A 73 -15.11 -0.24 -1.05
C HIS A 73 -15.63 -1.46 -1.83
N PRO A 74 -15.64 -1.38 -3.18
CA PRO A 74 -16.16 -2.46 -3.99
C PRO A 74 -15.38 -3.74 -3.72
N THR A 75 -16.10 -4.86 -3.59
CA THR A 75 -15.48 -6.17 -3.55
C THR A 75 -14.73 -6.41 -4.87
N PRO A 76 -13.52 -6.99 -4.84
CA PRO A 76 -12.81 -7.34 -6.06
C PRO A 76 -13.70 -8.18 -6.98
N VAL A 77 -13.72 -7.86 -8.27
CA VAL A 77 -14.40 -8.67 -9.27
C VAL A 77 -13.62 -9.97 -9.43
N LEU A 78 -14.24 -11.08 -9.02
CA LEU A 78 -13.63 -12.39 -9.16
C LEU A 78 -13.66 -12.83 -10.63
N PRO A 79 -12.62 -13.51 -11.13
CA PRO A 79 -12.66 -14.19 -12.42
C PRO A 79 -13.87 -15.14 -12.49
N PRO A 80 -14.58 -15.23 -13.64
CA PRO A 80 -15.77 -16.09 -13.78
C PRO A 80 -15.59 -17.54 -13.31
N ARG A 81 -14.41 -18.11 -13.56
CA ARG A 81 -14.02 -19.47 -13.14
C ARG A 81 -14.00 -19.73 -11.62
N LEU A 82 -14.15 -18.69 -10.79
CA LEU A 82 -14.19 -18.80 -9.31
C LEU A 82 -15.61 -18.58 -8.77
N LEU A 83 -16.62 -18.46 -9.62
CA LEU A 83 -18.02 -18.19 -9.25
C LEU A 83 -18.95 -19.40 -9.40
N ASP A 84 -18.43 -20.53 -9.89
CA ASP A 84 -19.09 -21.84 -9.95
C ASP A 84 -18.80 -22.67 -8.70
#